data_AF-A0A099K993-F1
#
_entry.id   AF-A0A099K993-F1
#
_cell.length_a   1.000
_cell.length_b   1.000
_cell.length_c   1.000
_cell.angle_alpha   90.00
_cell.angle_beta   90.00
_cell.angle_gamma   90.00
#
_symmetry.space_group_name_H-M   'P 1'
#
loop_
_entity.id
_entity.type
_entity.pdbx_description
1 polymer ?
#
loop_
_entity_poly.entity_id
_entity_poly.type
_entity_poly.pdbx_seq_one_letter_code
_entity_poly.pdbx_strand_id
1 'polypeptide(L)'
;MFRLADGEETKELGVTFKKVLDACDLKDSPDGARTLYSLRHSYITWQLLRRDLRIDILAKQCGTSTAIIEQHYSHVVPSMLEEELSGVKFEKKEKKFAI
;
A
#
# COMPACT_ATOMS: atom_id res chain seq x y z
N MET A 1 -8.64 17.39 -9.84
CA MET A 1 -9.92 16.68 -10.04
C MET A 1 -9.75 15.73 -11.22
N PHE A 2 -10.16 14.47 -11.12
CA PHE A 2 -10.13 13.53 -12.26
C PHE A 2 -11.35 13.76 -13.14
N ARG A 3 -11.15 13.97 -14.44
CA ARG A 3 -12.19 14.30 -15.43
C ARG A 3 -11.94 13.54 -16.73
N LEU A 4 -13.00 13.33 -17.49
CA LEU A 4 -12.92 12.81 -18.86
C LEU A 4 -12.39 13.90 -19.81
N ALA A 5 -12.10 13.51 -21.06
CA ALA A 5 -11.53 14.42 -22.06
C ALA A 5 -12.46 15.60 -22.41
N ASP A 6 -13.78 15.42 -22.23
CA ASP A 6 -14.82 16.45 -22.37
C ASP A 6 -14.98 17.35 -21.13
N GLY A 7 -14.27 17.04 -20.03
CA GLY A 7 -14.33 17.79 -18.78
C GLY A 7 -15.39 17.31 -17.78
N GLU A 8 -16.16 16.27 -18.11
CA GLU A 8 -17.16 15.69 -17.20
C GLU A 8 -16.51 14.86 -16.08
N GLU A 9 -17.21 14.76 -14.94
CA GLU A 9 -16.81 13.90 -13.84
C GLU A 9 -17.27 12.46 -14.08
N THR A 10 -16.47 11.49 -13.63
CA THR A 10 -16.78 10.08 -13.81
C THR A 10 -16.69 9.30 -12.51
N LYS A 11 -17.63 8.36 -12.33
CA LYS A 11 -17.63 7.38 -11.24
C LYS A 11 -17.00 6.05 -11.65
N GLU A 12 -16.55 5.94 -12.90
CA GLU A 12 -16.08 4.69 -13.50
C GLU A 12 -14.58 4.43 -13.29
N LEU A 13 -13.88 5.26 -12.52
CA LEU A 13 -12.44 5.13 -12.31
C LEU A 13 -12.05 3.73 -11.78
N GLY A 14 -12.87 3.16 -10.90
CA GLY A 14 -12.64 1.80 -10.40
C GLY A 14 -12.79 0.72 -11.47
N VAL A 15 -13.72 0.90 -12.41
CA VAL A 15 -13.92 -0.03 -13.53
C VAL A 15 -12.78 0.08 -14.53
N THR A 16 -12.40 1.32 -14.89
CA THR A 16 -11.24 1.57 -15.76
C THR A 16 -9.97 1.01 -15.16
N PHE A 17 -9.75 1.19 -13.84
CA PHE A 17 -8.59 0.61 -13.16
C PHE A 17 -8.57 -0.92 -13.21
N LYS A 18 -9.72 -1.59 -13.01
CA LYS A 18 -9.81 -3.05 -13.17
C LYS A 18 -9.43 -3.50 -14.58
N LYS A 19 -9.88 -2.80 -15.62
CA LYS A 19 -9.50 -3.09 -17.01
C LYS A 19 -7.99 -2.95 -17.25
N VAL A 20 -7.37 -1.95 -16.66
CA VAL A 20 -5.90 -1.78 -16.72
C VAL A 20 -5.19 -2.94 -16.01
N LEU A 21 -5.68 -3.35 -14.83
CA LEU A 21 -5.14 -4.50 -14.12
C LEU A 21 -5.28 -5.80 -14.93
N ASP A 22 -6.42 -6.03 -15.56
CA ASP A 22 -6.65 -7.15 -16.48
C ASP A 22 -5.65 -7.13 -17.64
N ALA A 23 -5.45 -5.96 -18.27
CA ALA A 23 -4.53 -5.81 -19.40
C ALA A 23 -3.05 -6.00 -19.03
N CYS A 24 -2.68 -5.76 -17.78
CA CYS A 24 -1.32 -5.95 -17.27
C CYS A 24 -1.11 -7.32 -16.60
N ASP A 25 -2.11 -8.19 -16.56
CA ASP A 25 -2.10 -9.46 -15.81
C ASP A 25 -1.78 -9.26 -14.31
N LEU A 26 -2.30 -8.17 -13.73
CA LEU A 26 -2.09 -7.75 -12.35
C LEU A 26 -3.36 -7.77 -11.51
N LYS A 27 -4.47 -8.27 -12.04
CA LYS A 27 -5.74 -8.25 -11.32
C LYS A 27 -5.74 -9.18 -10.13
N ASP A 28 -5.32 -10.42 -10.31
CA ASP A 28 -5.36 -11.39 -9.24
C ASP A 28 -4.07 -11.35 -8.42
N SER A 29 -4.21 -11.54 -7.13
CA SER A 29 -3.11 -11.66 -6.20
C SER A 29 -3.42 -12.74 -5.17
N PRO A 30 -2.43 -13.25 -4.43
CA PRO A 30 -2.66 -14.23 -3.37
C PRO A 30 -3.68 -13.77 -2.32
N ASP A 31 -3.80 -12.46 -2.10
CA ASP A 31 -4.71 -11.84 -1.13
C ASP A 31 -6.07 -11.42 -1.74
N GLY A 32 -6.32 -11.80 -3.01
CA GLY A 32 -7.54 -11.50 -3.75
C GLY A 32 -7.36 -10.47 -4.87
N ALA A 33 -8.47 -10.04 -5.46
CA ALA A 33 -8.46 -9.15 -6.62
C ALA A 33 -8.03 -7.72 -6.24
N ARG A 34 -7.06 -7.18 -6.99
CA ARG A 34 -6.58 -5.81 -6.83
C ARG A 34 -7.64 -4.80 -7.25
N THR A 35 -7.73 -3.71 -6.50
CA THR A 35 -8.65 -2.60 -6.73
C THR A 35 -7.93 -1.28 -6.49
N LEU A 36 -8.60 -0.13 -6.69
CA LEU A 36 -8.03 1.17 -6.32
C LEU A 36 -7.60 1.22 -4.84
N TYR A 37 -8.28 0.50 -3.96
CA TYR A 37 -7.92 0.41 -2.54
C TYR A 37 -6.56 -0.28 -2.33
N SER A 38 -6.15 -1.17 -3.24
CA SER A 38 -4.81 -1.76 -3.25
C SER A 38 -3.70 -0.71 -3.37
N LEU A 39 -3.95 0.39 -4.08
CA LEU A 39 -2.98 1.50 -4.15
C LEU A 39 -2.78 2.16 -2.78
N ARG A 40 -3.85 2.31 -1.99
CA ARG A 40 -3.77 2.81 -0.61
C ARG A 40 -2.96 1.86 0.27
N HIS A 41 -3.13 0.54 0.09
CA HIS A 41 -2.31 -0.45 0.78
C HIS A 41 -0.83 -0.31 0.46
N SER A 42 -0.47 -0.28 -0.83
CA SER A 42 0.93 -0.10 -1.25
C SER A 42 1.53 1.19 -0.70
N TYR A 43 0.78 2.30 -0.73
CA TYR A 43 1.21 3.56 -0.17
C TYR A 43 1.53 3.45 1.33
N ILE A 44 0.59 2.93 2.14
CA ILE A 44 0.79 2.81 3.59
C ILE A 44 1.99 1.91 3.89
N THR A 45 2.10 0.75 3.23
CA THR A 45 3.24 -0.15 3.40
C THR A 45 4.56 0.53 3.07
N TRP A 46 4.64 1.32 1.99
CA TRP A 46 5.87 2.05 1.65
C TRP A 46 6.23 3.13 2.67
N GLN A 47 5.26 3.87 3.20
CA GLN A 47 5.52 4.88 4.22
C GLN A 47 6.01 4.23 5.53
N LEU A 48 5.39 3.12 5.94
CA LEU A 48 5.85 2.35 7.10
C LEU A 48 7.28 1.82 6.91
N LEU A 49 7.63 1.36 5.70
CA LEU A 49 8.97 0.89 5.36
C LEU A 49 10.02 2.00 5.34
N ARG A 50 9.66 3.22 4.90
CA ARG A 50 10.57 4.36 4.82
C ARG A 50 10.88 4.97 6.19
N ARG A 51 9.97 4.83 7.17
CA ARG A 51 10.07 5.41 8.52
C ARG A 51 10.28 6.93 8.55
N ASP A 52 9.91 7.62 7.48
CA ASP A 52 10.00 9.07 7.34
C ASP A 52 8.77 9.78 7.91
N LEU A 53 7.62 9.13 7.89
CA LEU A 53 6.34 9.68 8.32
C LEU A 53 5.82 9.04 9.61
N ARG A 54 5.41 9.89 10.56
CA ARG A 54 4.73 9.42 11.78
C ARG A 54 3.39 8.77 11.46
N ILE A 55 3.05 7.70 12.17
CA ILE A 55 1.82 6.90 11.97
C ILE A 55 0.56 7.76 12.13
N ASP A 56 0.53 8.74 13.04
CA ASP A 56 -0.62 9.62 13.23
C ASP A 56 -0.88 10.56 12.05
N ILE A 57 0.18 10.99 11.35
CA ILE A 57 0.07 11.80 10.14
C ILE A 57 -0.38 10.92 8.97
N LEU A 58 0.18 9.72 8.85
CA LEU A 58 -0.22 8.75 7.83
C LEU A 58 -1.71 8.38 7.96
N ALA A 59 -2.19 8.15 9.18
CA ALA A 59 -3.59 7.89 9.48
C ALA A 59 -4.50 9.03 9.02
N LYS A 60 -4.14 10.29 9.33
CA LYS A 60 -4.87 11.48 8.90
C LYS A 60 -4.92 11.61 7.37
N GLN A 61 -3.79 11.46 6.68
CA GLN A 61 -3.74 11.51 5.21
C GLN A 61 -4.64 10.44 4.57
N CYS A 62 -4.69 9.27 5.19
CA CYS A 62 -5.46 8.14 4.71
C CYS A 62 -6.92 8.13 5.21
N GLY A 63 -7.37 9.17 5.94
CA GLY A 63 -8.73 9.29 6.46
C GLY A 63 -9.14 8.17 7.41
N THR A 64 -8.21 7.68 8.23
CA THR A 64 -8.46 6.57 9.17
C THR A 64 -7.81 6.82 10.53
N SER A 65 -8.01 5.91 11.48
CA SER A 65 -7.37 5.99 12.80
C SER A 65 -6.02 5.27 12.82
N THR A 66 -5.16 5.66 13.75
CA THR A 66 -3.88 4.97 14.01
C THR A 66 -4.11 3.50 14.35
N ALA A 67 -5.12 3.20 15.17
CA ALA A 67 -5.50 1.85 15.54
C ALA A 67 -5.83 0.96 14.32
N ILE A 68 -6.52 1.50 13.31
CA ILE A 68 -6.82 0.74 12.09
C ILE A 68 -5.55 0.47 11.28
N ILE A 69 -4.62 1.42 11.20
CA ILE A 69 -3.32 1.19 10.56
C ILE A 69 -2.54 0.13 11.33
N GLU A 70 -2.41 0.27 12.64
CA GLU A 70 -1.67 -0.68 13.48
C GLU A 70 -2.26 -2.09 13.37
N GLN A 71 -3.59 -2.23 13.45
CA GLN A 71 -4.27 -3.52 13.30
C GLN A 71 -4.01 -4.13 11.92
N HIS A 72 -4.20 -3.35 10.85
CA HIS A 72 -4.15 -3.85 9.48
C HIS A 72 -2.71 -4.20 9.03
N TYR A 73 -1.71 -3.47 9.53
CA TYR A 73 -0.30 -3.66 9.16
C TYR A 73 0.54 -4.25 10.30
N SER A 74 -0.11 -4.83 11.31
CA SER A 74 0.50 -5.46 12.49
C SER A 74 1.50 -6.57 12.16
N HIS A 75 1.46 -7.16 10.97
CA HIS A 75 2.41 -8.17 10.52
C HIS A 75 3.65 -7.56 9.84
N VAL A 76 3.49 -6.36 9.26
CA VAL A 76 4.58 -5.66 8.58
C VAL A 76 5.41 -4.84 9.58
N VAL A 77 4.79 -4.28 10.62
CA VAL A 77 5.49 -3.46 11.63
C VAL A 77 6.56 -4.25 12.43
N PRO A 78 6.31 -5.47 12.97
CA PRO A 78 7.28 -6.21 13.76
C PRO A 78 8.48 -6.69 12.93
N SER A 79 8.22 -7.23 11.73
CA SER A 79 9.29 -7.67 10.82
C SER A 79 10.17 -6.50 10.36
N MET A 80 9.60 -5.28 10.28
CA MET A 80 10.40 -4.08 10.08
C MET A 80 11.23 -3.75 11.32
N LEU A 81 10.62 -3.73 12.50
CA LEU A 81 11.24 -3.30 13.75
C LEU A 81 12.20 -4.33 14.37
N GLU A 82 12.39 -5.49 13.74
CA GLU A 82 13.33 -6.56 14.16
C GLU A 82 14.73 -6.02 14.45
N GLU A 83 15.28 -5.12 13.63
CA GLU A 83 16.61 -4.51 13.88
C GLU A 83 16.62 -3.60 15.12
N GLU A 84 15.57 -2.81 15.35
CA GLU A 84 15.48 -1.90 16.51
C GLU A 84 15.18 -2.65 17.82
N LEU A 85 14.32 -3.68 17.78
CA LEU A 85 14.01 -4.50 18.96
C LEU A 85 15.13 -5.48 19.32
N SER A 86 15.85 -6.01 18.34
CA SER A 86 16.95 -6.95 18.61
C SER A 86 18.25 -6.24 19.01
N GLY A 87 18.40 -4.95 18.68
CA GLY A 87 19.65 -4.21 18.88
C GLY A 87 20.78 -4.67 17.96
N VAL A 88 20.49 -5.51 16.97
CA VAL A 88 21.47 -6.06 16.02
C VAL A 88 21.09 -5.62 14.60
N LYS A 89 22.04 -5.05 13.86
CA LYS A 89 21.84 -4.74 12.44
C LYS A 89 21.83 -6.03 11.64
N PHE A 90 20.69 -6.39 11.06
CA PHE A 90 20.58 -7.55 10.19
C PHE A 90 21.02 -7.15 8.77
N GLU A 91 21.94 -7.90 8.17
CA GLU A 91 22.34 -7.63 6.79
C GLU A 91 21.15 -7.82 5.85
N LYS A 92 20.80 -6.77 5.11
CA LYS A 92 19.77 -6.79 4.07
C LYS A 92 20.17 -7.78 2.97
N LYS A 93 19.70 -9.02 3.06
CA LYS A 93 19.74 -9.94 1.92
C LYS A 93 18.74 -9.44 0.87
N GLU A 94 19.24 -9.09 -0.31
CA GLU A 94 18.42 -8.79 -1.47
C GLU A 94 17.45 -9.95 -1.72
N LYS A 95 16.16 -9.72 -1.50
CA LYS A 95 15.12 -10.65 -1.96
C LYS A 95 15.04 -10.50 -3.47
N LYS A 96 15.70 -11.41 -4.20
CA LYS A 96 15.48 -11.59 -5.63
C LYS A 96 14.03 -12.00 -5.84
N PHE A 97 13.20 -11.08 -6.31
CA PHE A 97 11.89 -11.44 -6.87
C PHE A 97 12.18 -12.13 -8.21
N ALA A 98 11.91 -13.43 -8.28
CA ALA A 98 11.90 -14.15 -9.54
C ALA A 98 10.70 -13.65 -10.36
N ILE A 99 11.01 -13.19 -11.58
CA ILE A 99 10.04 -12.81 -12.63
C ILE A 99 9.49 -14.11 -13.23
#